data_AF-A0A9D1M9D0-F1
#
_entry.id   AF-A0A9D1M9D0-F1
#
_cell.length_a   1.000
_cell.length_b   1.000
_cell.length_c   1.000
_cell.angle_alpha   90.00
_cell.angle_beta   90.00
_cell.angle_gamma   90.00
#
_symmetry.space_group_name_H-M   'P 1'
#
loop_
_entity.id
_entity.type
_entity.pdbx_description
1 polymer ?
#
loop_
_entity_poly.entity_id
_entity_poly.type
_entity_poly.pdbx_seq_one_letter_code
_entity_poly.pdbx_strand_id
1 'polypeptide(L)'
;KNCDGNMRGSCYMSLTKNGKIDQPLVWDFDIAFGNANHITTEQGASSTGPEGWYIKTCSPWFDRLFEDPQFVEELKAKWNEVKPQLDLLPQFIQDHANQLKYASNRNFASKEEGGAGWNIHEIMWPNYVDRGSYDNEIKFLKDFVVKRLAWLDQNIKNL
;
A
#
# COMPACT_ATOMS: atom_id res chain seq x y z
N LYS A 1 -1.92 -1.83 -0.81
CA LYS A 1 -3.21 -1.96 -0.09
C LYS A 1 -3.10 -1.06 1.13
N ASN A 2 -3.80 0.06 1.12
CA ASN A 2 -3.73 1.12 2.13
C ASN A 2 -4.97 1.01 3.03
N CYS A 3 -4.78 1.13 4.35
CA CYS A 3 -5.85 1.08 5.35
C CYS A 3 -6.90 2.18 5.19
N ASP A 4 -6.50 3.35 4.68
CA ASP A 4 -7.36 4.53 4.57
C ASP A 4 -7.79 4.86 3.13
N GLY A 5 -7.31 4.07 2.16
CA GLY A 5 -7.53 4.31 0.72
C GLY A 5 -8.97 4.09 0.21
N ASN A 6 -9.94 3.83 1.09
CA ASN A 6 -11.35 3.61 0.74
C ASN A 6 -12.21 4.88 0.79
N MET A 7 -11.60 6.08 0.83
CA MET A 7 -12.24 7.38 1.11
C MET A 7 -12.54 7.66 2.60
N ARG A 8 -11.97 6.89 3.54
CA ARG A 8 -12.04 7.21 4.97
C ARG A 8 -11.08 8.33 5.37
N GLY A 9 -9.83 8.26 4.87
CA GLY A 9 -8.75 9.19 5.19
C GLY A 9 -7.77 9.29 4.02
N SER A 10 -6.74 10.13 4.15
CA SER A 10 -5.63 10.21 3.18
C SER A 10 -6.06 10.43 1.71
N CYS A 11 -7.22 11.07 1.54
CA CYS A 11 -7.85 11.36 0.26
C CYS A 11 -7.91 12.86 0.04
N TYR A 12 -7.50 13.30 -1.16
CA TYR A 12 -7.60 14.68 -1.59
C TYR A 12 -8.57 14.78 -2.77
N MET A 13 -9.54 15.68 -2.66
CA MET A 13 -10.49 15.98 -3.73
C MET A 13 -10.35 17.44 -4.15
N SER A 14 -10.42 17.67 -5.45
CA SER A 14 -10.52 19.01 -6.01
C SER A 14 -11.86 19.18 -6.73
N LEU A 15 -12.41 20.39 -6.64
CA LEU A 15 -13.63 20.78 -7.35
C LEU A 15 -13.35 22.07 -8.11
N THR A 16 -13.42 22.00 -9.43
CA THR A 16 -13.30 23.17 -10.30
C THR A 16 -14.68 23.78 -10.54
N LYS A 17 -14.74 25.10 -10.72
CA LYS A 17 -16.00 25.81 -10.98
C LYS A 17 -16.64 25.27 -12.26
N ASN A 18 -17.88 24.77 -12.15
CA ASN A 18 -18.63 24.11 -13.22
C ASN A 18 -17.98 22.82 -13.78
N GLY A 19 -16.99 22.26 -13.08
CA GLY A 19 -16.32 21.02 -13.46
C GLY A 19 -16.80 19.81 -12.65
N LYS A 20 -16.09 18.70 -12.83
CA LYS A 20 -16.31 17.46 -12.05
C LYS A 20 -15.49 17.48 -10.76
N ILE A 21 -15.86 16.62 -9.83
CA ILE A 21 -14.97 16.25 -8.71
C ILE A 21 -13.81 15.45 -9.29
N ASP A 22 -12.59 15.80 -8.90
CA ASP A 22 -11.37 15.11 -9.29
C ASP A 22 -10.59 14.66 -8.05
N GLN A 23 -9.81 13.59 -8.18
CA GLN A 23 -8.93 13.04 -7.15
C GLN A 23 -7.48 13.00 -7.67
N PRO A 24 -6.85 14.18 -7.82
CA PRO A 24 -5.57 14.28 -8.53
C PRO A 24 -4.37 13.79 -7.70
N LEU A 25 -4.54 13.63 -6.39
CA LEU A 25 -3.46 13.36 -5.46
C LEU A 25 -3.80 12.20 -4.54
N VAL A 26 -2.80 11.35 -4.31
CA VAL A 26 -2.79 10.30 -3.30
C VAL A 26 -1.83 10.71 -2.17
N TRP A 27 -2.15 10.39 -0.93
CA TRP A 27 -1.35 10.77 0.25
C TRP A 27 -1.31 9.63 1.28
N ASP A 28 -0.33 9.65 2.19
CA ASP A 28 -0.19 8.76 3.36
C ASP A 28 -0.24 7.24 3.06
N PHE A 29 0.90 6.68 2.66
CA PHE A 29 1.03 5.24 2.32
C PHE A 29 2.04 4.50 3.21
N ASP A 30 2.43 5.11 4.32
CA ASP A 30 3.23 4.46 5.38
C ASP A 30 2.43 3.34 6.07
N ILE A 31 1.10 3.45 6.15
CA ILE A 31 0.19 2.42 6.69
C ILE A 31 -0.40 1.56 5.55
N ALA A 32 0.47 0.83 4.86
CA ALA A 32 0.08 0.02 3.72
C ALA A 32 0.93 -1.25 3.58
N PHE A 33 0.61 -2.04 2.56
CA PHE A 33 1.41 -3.20 2.15
C PHE A 33 1.57 -4.29 3.24
N GLY A 34 0.54 -4.48 4.06
CA GLY A 34 0.52 -5.53 5.07
C GLY A 34 1.23 -5.19 6.37
N ASN A 35 1.66 -3.94 6.59
CA ASN A 35 2.31 -3.54 7.84
C ASN A 35 1.34 -3.14 8.97
N ALA A 36 0.05 -2.94 8.68
CA ALA A 36 -0.98 -2.60 9.65
C ALA A 36 -2.13 -3.60 9.67
N ASN A 37 -2.86 -3.72 10.79
CA ASN A 37 -3.97 -4.67 10.98
C ASN A 37 -5.27 -4.08 11.57
N HIS A 38 -5.28 -2.80 11.95
CA HIS A 38 -6.37 -2.20 12.73
C HIS A 38 -7.70 -2.07 11.97
N ILE A 39 -7.69 -2.10 10.63
CA ILE A 39 -8.92 -1.98 9.84
C ILE A 39 -9.82 -3.21 9.89
N THR A 40 -9.35 -4.34 10.44
CA THR A 40 -10.17 -5.57 10.54
C THR A 40 -11.35 -5.35 11.48
N THR A 41 -11.10 -4.80 12.65
CA THR A 41 -12.13 -4.52 13.67
C THR A 41 -12.91 -3.24 13.37
N GLU A 42 -12.26 -2.22 12.83
CA GLU A 42 -12.90 -0.91 12.59
C GLU A 42 -13.78 -0.88 11.34
N GLN A 43 -13.40 -1.66 10.33
CA GLN A 43 -13.88 -1.50 8.96
C GLN A 43 -14.31 -2.83 8.33
N GLY A 44 -14.21 -3.95 9.06
CA GLY A 44 -14.60 -5.27 8.58
C GLY A 44 -13.69 -5.81 7.47
N ALA A 45 -12.45 -5.33 7.38
CA ALA A 45 -11.55 -5.67 6.28
C ALA A 45 -10.12 -5.91 6.73
N SER A 46 -9.44 -6.86 6.11
CA SER A 46 -8.02 -7.08 6.37
C SER A 46 -7.16 -6.14 5.52
N SER A 47 -6.09 -5.59 6.08
CA SER A 47 -4.96 -4.93 5.38
C SER A 47 -3.69 -5.78 5.34
N THR A 48 -3.65 -6.88 6.11
CA THR A 48 -2.45 -7.66 6.43
C THR A 48 -1.98 -8.56 5.29
N GLY A 49 -2.91 -9.08 4.48
CA GLY A 49 -2.63 -9.95 3.34
C GLY A 49 -2.63 -9.24 1.98
N PRO A 50 -1.98 -9.84 0.97
CA PRO A 50 -1.96 -9.31 -0.40
C PRO A 50 -3.29 -9.50 -1.13
N GLU A 51 -4.23 -10.25 -0.57
CA GLU A 51 -5.51 -10.59 -1.19
C GLU A 51 -6.64 -9.66 -0.73
N GLY A 52 -7.75 -9.67 -1.46
CA GLY A 52 -8.93 -8.84 -1.20
C GLY A 52 -8.77 -7.39 -1.64
N TRP A 53 -9.87 -6.70 -1.94
CA TRP A 53 -9.85 -5.31 -2.42
C TRP A 53 -10.88 -4.46 -1.69
N TYR A 54 -10.53 -4.08 -0.47
CA TYR A 54 -11.37 -3.25 0.40
C TYR A 54 -12.00 -2.04 -0.31
N ILE A 55 -11.26 -1.40 -1.21
CA ILE A 55 -11.73 -0.29 -2.05
C ILE A 55 -13.00 -0.64 -2.84
N LYS A 56 -13.10 -1.85 -3.41
CA LYS A 56 -14.28 -2.29 -4.17
C LYS A 56 -15.47 -2.64 -3.28
N THR A 57 -15.23 -3.21 -2.11
CA THR A 57 -16.29 -3.84 -1.30
C THR A 57 -16.80 -2.96 -0.17
N CYS A 58 -16.03 -1.95 0.22
CA CYS A 58 -16.26 -1.19 1.44
C CYS A 58 -15.70 0.24 1.30
N SER A 59 -16.16 0.94 0.27
CA SER A 59 -15.94 2.37 0.06
C SER A 59 -17.29 3.04 -0.12
N PRO A 60 -17.47 4.31 0.26
CA PRO A 60 -18.72 5.03 0.01
C PRO A 60 -19.04 5.25 -1.48
N TRP A 61 -18.02 5.35 -2.35
CA TRP A 61 -18.19 5.74 -3.77
C TRP A 61 -17.72 4.65 -4.72
N PHE A 62 -16.58 4.02 -4.43
CA PHE A 62 -15.97 3.09 -5.38
C PHE A 62 -16.82 1.83 -5.55
N ASP A 63 -17.47 1.35 -4.49
CA ASP A 63 -18.37 0.20 -4.55
C ASP A 63 -19.47 0.35 -5.63
N ARG A 64 -20.06 1.55 -5.73
CA ARG A 64 -21.06 1.91 -6.76
C ARG A 64 -20.43 2.04 -8.14
N LEU A 65 -19.23 2.59 -8.25
CA LEU A 65 -18.53 2.67 -9.54
C LEU A 65 -18.27 1.28 -10.13
N PHE A 66 -17.97 0.29 -9.30
CA PHE A 66 -17.81 -1.10 -9.75
C PHE A 66 -19.11 -1.78 -10.25
N GLU A 67 -20.28 -1.16 -10.08
CA GLU A 67 -21.54 -1.63 -10.67
C GLU A 67 -21.72 -1.14 -12.12
N ASP A 68 -20.98 -0.10 -12.52
CA ASP A 68 -21.04 0.45 -13.89
C ASP A 68 -20.10 -0.33 -14.82
N PRO A 69 -20.63 -1.00 -15.86
CA PRO A 69 -19.79 -1.75 -16.80
C PRO A 69 -18.78 -0.86 -17.53
N GLN A 70 -19.09 0.41 -17.81
CA GLN A 70 -18.16 1.32 -18.46
C GLN A 70 -16.95 1.59 -17.55
N PHE A 71 -17.19 1.85 -16.25
CA PHE A 71 -16.11 2.05 -15.29
C PHE A 71 -15.22 0.81 -15.17
N VAL A 72 -15.82 -0.38 -15.16
CA VAL A 72 -15.06 -1.64 -15.10
C VAL A 72 -14.18 -1.83 -16.34
N GLU A 73 -14.69 -1.50 -17.53
CA GLU A 73 -13.88 -1.53 -18.76
C GLU A 73 -12.70 -0.55 -18.71
N GLU A 74 -12.94 0.70 -18.27
CA GLU A 74 -11.89 1.70 -18.10
C GLU A 74 -10.84 1.28 -17.07
N LEU A 75 -11.26 0.68 -15.95
CA LEU A 75 -10.35 0.15 -14.93
C LEU A 75 -9.46 -0.96 -15.49
N LYS A 76 -10.03 -1.91 -16.24
CA LYS A 76 -9.27 -3.00 -16.88
C LYS A 76 -8.25 -2.45 -17.88
N ALA A 77 -8.67 -1.48 -18.69
CA ALA A 77 -7.77 -0.80 -19.64
C ALA A 77 -6.63 -0.09 -18.91
N LYS A 78 -6.94 0.67 -17.85
CA LYS A 78 -5.94 1.38 -17.07
C LYS A 78 -4.97 0.44 -16.36
N TRP A 79 -5.47 -0.66 -15.81
CA TRP A 79 -4.62 -1.69 -15.20
C TRP A 79 -3.61 -2.24 -16.20
N ASN A 80 -4.07 -2.65 -17.39
CA ASN A 80 -3.19 -3.17 -18.43
C ASN A 80 -2.15 -2.14 -18.91
N GLU A 81 -2.51 -0.86 -18.94
CA GLU A 81 -1.60 0.24 -19.26
C GLU A 81 -0.47 0.38 -18.23
N VAL A 82 -0.80 0.36 -16.92
CA VAL A 82 0.17 0.63 -15.85
C VAL A 82 0.92 -0.61 -15.36
N LYS A 83 0.36 -1.81 -15.57
CA LYS A 83 0.91 -3.08 -15.07
C LYS A 83 2.38 -3.30 -15.42
N PRO A 84 2.86 -3.04 -16.66
CA PRO A 84 4.28 -3.18 -16.99
C PRO A 84 5.21 -2.31 -16.13
N GLN A 85 4.76 -1.11 -15.73
CA GLN A 85 5.53 -0.25 -14.82
C GLN A 85 5.47 -0.77 -13.39
N LEU A 86 4.30 -1.25 -12.94
CA LEU A 86 4.13 -1.82 -11.61
C LEU A 86 4.96 -3.10 -11.41
N ASP A 87 5.20 -3.87 -12.47
CA ASP A 87 6.05 -5.07 -12.43
C ASP A 87 7.52 -4.77 -12.09
N LEU A 88 7.95 -3.51 -12.20
CA LEU A 88 9.28 -3.06 -11.82
C LEU A 88 9.40 -2.78 -10.30
N LEU A 89 8.29 -2.77 -9.55
CA LEU A 89 8.29 -2.42 -8.13
C LEU A 89 9.23 -3.29 -7.27
N PRO A 90 9.34 -4.63 -7.46
CA PRO A 90 10.28 -5.42 -6.67
C PRO A 90 11.74 -4.99 -6.84
N GLN A 91 12.13 -4.55 -8.04
CA GLN A 91 13.45 -4.01 -8.30
C GLN A 91 13.59 -2.60 -7.71
N PHE A 92 12.58 -1.74 -7.89
CA PHE A 92 12.54 -0.42 -7.28
C PHE A 92 12.76 -0.48 -5.75
N ILE A 93 12.09 -1.42 -5.07
CA ILE A 93 12.26 -1.64 -3.62
C ILE A 93 13.70 -2.07 -3.30
N GLN A 94 14.27 -2.99 -4.08
CA GLN A 94 15.64 -3.44 -3.88
C GLN A 94 16.67 -2.32 -4.06
N ASP A 95 16.49 -1.47 -5.07
CA ASP A 95 17.39 -0.36 -5.35
C ASP A 95 17.34 0.68 -4.23
N HIS A 96 16.15 1.00 -3.71
CA HIS A 96 16.00 1.91 -2.58
C HIS A 96 16.56 1.32 -1.29
N ALA A 97 16.37 0.02 -1.04
CA ALA A 97 16.99 -0.68 0.09
C ALA A 97 18.53 -0.57 0.05
N ASN A 98 19.12 -0.71 -1.14
CA ASN A 98 20.56 -0.55 -1.32
C ASN A 98 21.02 0.89 -1.04
N GLN A 99 20.27 1.89 -1.51
CA GLN A 99 20.56 3.30 -1.23
C GLN A 99 20.46 3.63 0.26
N LEU A 100 19.50 3.03 0.96
CA LEU A 100 19.22 3.29 2.38
C LEU A 100 20.08 2.45 3.33
N LYS A 101 20.88 1.49 2.85
CA LYS A 101 21.64 0.54 3.68
C LYS A 101 22.44 1.19 4.82
N TYR A 102 23.13 2.30 4.56
CA TYR A 102 23.90 2.98 5.60
C TYR A 102 23.00 3.74 6.59
N ALA A 103 21.93 4.34 6.08
CA ALA A 103 20.97 5.05 6.90
C ALA A 103 20.21 4.10 7.84
N SER A 104 19.78 2.93 7.34
CA SER A 104 19.10 1.91 8.16
C SER A 104 20.03 1.37 9.25
N ASN A 105 21.30 1.06 8.92
CA ASN A 105 22.29 0.67 9.93
C ASN A 105 22.47 1.73 11.03
N ARG A 106 22.57 3.01 10.67
CA ARG A 106 22.66 4.10 11.64
C ARG A 106 21.37 4.28 12.44
N ASN A 107 20.22 4.04 11.83
CA ASN A 107 18.92 4.20 12.48
C ASN A 107 18.78 3.24 13.68
N PHE A 108 19.21 1.98 13.48
CA PHE A 108 19.08 0.91 14.47
C PHE A 108 20.32 0.67 15.33
N ALA A 109 21.43 1.36 15.06
CA ALA A 109 22.61 1.37 15.94
C ALA A 109 22.33 2.18 17.22
N SER A 110 23.03 1.84 18.31
CA SER A 110 22.85 2.52 19.59
C SER A 110 23.31 3.98 19.51
N LYS A 111 22.79 4.84 20.40
CA LYS A 111 23.25 6.23 20.50
C LYS A 111 24.72 6.35 20.88
N GLU A 112 25.25 5.39 21.64
CA GLU A 112 26.66 5.32 22.04
C GLU A 112 27.58 5.06 20.83
N GLU A 113 27.10 4.29 19.85
CA GLU A 113 27.77 4.03 18.57
C GLU A 113 27.56 5.17 17.54
N GLY A 114 26.89 6.26 17.95
CA GLY A 114 26.53 7.37 17.09
C GLY A 114 25.36 7.07 16.14
N GLY A 115 24.52 6.09 16.48
CA GLY A 115 23.26 5.81 15.81
C GLY A 115 22.08 6.59 16.39
N ALA A 116 20.89 6.37 15.83
CA ALA A 116 19.66 7.02 16.30
C ALA A 116 19.03 6.30 17.51
N GLY A 117 19.39 5.03 17.73
CA GLY A 117 18.91 4.23 18.87
C GLY A 117 17.48 3.70 18.71
N TRP A 118 16.96 3.60 17.49
CA TRP A 118 15.68 2.95 17.26
C TRP A 118 15.79 1.45 17.48
N ASN A 119 14.83 0.86 18.19
CA ASN A 119 14.77 -0.58 18.38
C ASN A 119 13.91 -1.22 17.27
N ILE A 120 14.55 -1.99 16.38
CA ILE A 120 13.84 -2.67 15.29
C ILE A 120 12.85 -3.74 15.77
N HIS A 121 13.03 -4.24 16.99
CA HIS A 121 12.16 -5.25 17.60
C HIS A 121 10.97 -4.67 18.36
N GLU A 122 10.88 -3.34 18.47
CA GLU A 122 9.79 -2.70 19.17
C GLU A 122 8.53 -2.70 18.31
N ILE A 123 7.49 -3.36 18.78
CA ILE A 123 6.17 -3.36 18.15
C ILE A 123 5.45 -2.07 18.58
N MET A 124 5.13 -1.21 17.62
CA MET A 124 4.51 0.09 17.84
C MET A 124 3.34 0.30 16.90
N TRP A 125 2.23 0.87 17.37
CA TRP A 125 1.14 1.25 16.47
C TRP A 125 1.67 2.13 15.31
N PRO A 126 1.31 1.85 14.04
CA PRO A 126 0.36 0.83 13.55
C PRO A 126 1.02 -0.52 13.17
N ASN A 127 2.34 -0.64 13.28
CA ASN A 127 3.11 -1.86 13.01
C ASN A 127 2.91 -2.89 14.12
N TYR A 128 2.31 -4.03 13.79
CA TYR A 128 1.87 -5.01 14.79
C TYR A 128 2.73 -6.28 14.81
N VAL A 129 3.85 -6.32 14.06
CA VAL A 129 4.69 -7.51 13.91
C VAL A 129 6.16 -7.12 13.88
N ASP A 130 6.97 -7.80 14.69
CA ASP A 130 8.43 -7.78 14.58
C ASP A 130 8.88 -8.80 13.51
N ARG A 131 9.64 -8.34 12.50
CA ARG A 131 10.25 -9.21 11.47
C ARG A 131 11.71 -9.51 11.72
N GLY A 132 12.27 -9.02 12.81
CA GLY A 132 13.60 -9.30 13.31
C GLY A 132 14.72 -8.48 12.68
N SER A 133 14.61 -8.06 11.42
CA SER A 133 15.66 -7.29 10.76
C SER A 133 15.13 -6.41 9.62
N TYR A 134 15.91 -5.39 9.25
CA TYR A 134 15.59 -4.50 8.13
C TYR A 134 15.55 -5.27 6.80
N ASP A 135 16.45 -6.24 6.62
CA ASP A 135 16.45 -7.12 5.45
C ASP A 135 15.17 -7.98 5.37
N ASN A 136 14.65 -8.43 6.52
CA ASN A 136 13.39 -9.17 6.56
C ASN A 136 12.17 -8.27 6.26
N GLU A 137 12.19 -6.99 6.65
CA GLU A 137 11.18 -6.01 6.22
C GLU A 137 11.20 -5.80 4.70
N ILE A 138 12.39 -5.63 4.11
CA ILE A 138 12.56 -5.50 2.65
C ILE A 138 12.03 -6.74 1.95
N LYS A 139 12.41 -7.94 2.43
CA LYS A 139 11.95 -9.21 1.87
C LYS A 139 10.42 -9.31 1.93
N PHE A 140 9.83 -8.98 3.08
CA PHE A 140 8.38 -8.99 3.23
C PHE A 140 7.69 -8.03 2.26
N LEU A 141 8.16 -6.79 2.13
CA LEU A 141 7.56 -5.81 1.22
C LEU A 141 7.62 -6.26 -0.24
N LYS A 142 8.77 -6.81 -0.68
CA LYS A 142 8.92 -7.38 -2.03
C LYS A 142 7.95 -8.54 -2.26
N ASP A 143 7.92 -9.50 -1.34
CA ASP A 143 7.03 -10.66 -1.43
C ASP A 143 5.55 -10.23 -1.43
N PHE A 144 5.19 -9.24 -0.61
CA PHE A 144 3.84 -8.68 -0.56
C PHE A 144 3.46 -8.06 -1.90
N VAL A 145 4.30 -7.20 -2.47
CA VAL A 145 4.02 -6.52 -3.74
C VAL A 145 3.89 -7.51 -4.89
N VAL A 146 4.79 -8.49 -5.00
CA VAL A 146 4.69 -9.55 -6.04
C VAL A 146 3.35 -10.28 -5.93
N LYS A 147 2.99 -10.76 -4.74
CA LYS A 147 1.74 -11.48 -4.51
C LYS A 147 0.53 -10.57 -4.75
N ARG A 148 0.60 -9.30 -4.35
CA ARG A 148 -0.49 -8.33 -4.52
C ARG A 148 -0.74 -8.02 -5.99
N LEU A 149 0.31 -7.82 -6.78
CA LEU A 149 0.18 -7.55 -8.21
C LEU A 149 -0.39 -8.76 -8.94
N ALA A 150 0.06 -9.97 -8.62
CA ALA A 150 -0.51 -11.20 -9.18
C ALA A 150 -2.00 -11.36 -8.82
N TRP A 151 -2.36 -11.11 -7.56
CA TRP A 151 -3.75 -11.18 -7.11
C TRP A 151 -4.63 -10.13 -7.82
N LEU A 152 -4.17 -8.87 -7.90
CA LEU A 152 -4.89 -7.81 -8.60
C LEU A 152 -5.08 -8.14 -10.08
N ASP A 153 -4.05 -8.64 -10.75
CA ASP A 153 -4.09 -9.00 -12.16
C ASP A 153 -5.18 -10.04 -12.45
N GLN A 154 -5.19 -11.12 -11.66
CA GLN A 154 -6.19 -12.17 -11.77
C GLN A 154 -7.61 -11.65 -11.47
N ASN A 155 -7.78 -10.85 -10.41
CA ASN A 155 -9.11 -10.43 -9.97
C ASN A 155 -9.68 -9.30 -10.84
N ILE A 156 -8.85 -8.37 -11.33
CA ILE A 156 -9.29 -7.31 -12.27
C ILE A 156 -9.69 -7.92 -13.61
N LYS A 157 -8.98 -8.93 -14.10
CA LYS A 157 -9.36 -9.67 -15.32
C LYS A 157 -10.74 -10.32 -15.20
N ASN A 158 -11.09 -10.77 -14.00
CA ASN A 158 -12.34 -11.48 -13.69
C ASN A 158 -13.47 -10.55 -13.16
N LEU A 159 -13.25 -9.23 -13.10
CA LEU A 159 -14.33 -8.26 -12.90
C LEU A 159 -15.34 -8.32 -14.04
#